data_AF-A0A0R3UBG0-F1
#
_entry.id   AF-A0A0R3UBG0-F1
#
_cell.length_a   1.000
_cell.length_b   1.000
_cell.length_c   1.000
_cell.angle_alpha   90.00
_cell.angle_beta   90.00
_cell.angle_gamma   90.00
#
_symmetry.space_group_name_H-M   'P 1'
#
loop_
_entity.id
_entity.type
_entity.pdbx_description
1 polymer ?
#
loop_
_entity_poly.entity_id
_entity_poly.type
_entity_poly.pdbx_seq_one_letter_code
_entity_poly.pdbx_strand_id
1 'polypeptide(L)'
;MKFYSRYVIYTAGDLIQSANNHSPVFAPSNRSSSISSALFVEDFISVQKEESQKILEKRHCPSGRLSPYLTILNQYALVNKSEPQIITTEPIPVIYFDTRVLWPKFEKSLPTTCPYRCIYTNRSEEATNASIAVFTRGPTSQMATTFADALWAFDSDESPLRMPSFSIFLTSHPSSTVPKPYGMYWANTQPECVMPANERARMRSHEDARRWLPPDMATKTRLVAWLVSNMYAVNQRKLFVAKLRRWVAVDIYGYRRLACPEPNCLEQLGKRYKFYLAIENSNCRAYITEKLFKNALRHNMVPIVMGGSPDDYFNLAPPNSYIHVDDFASPGHLAAYLRYLDRNDTAYASYFAWKGLGTIRKAPNTFCRLCALYHTTFRRSKPVHLGDFEVHLNPWNLCISPGRWPSDFASNRISFTPFLLVLILLSSCYSFVVSPLNL
;
A
#
# COMPACT_ATOMS: atom_id res chain seq x y z
N MET A 1 -8.44 -19.54 12.60
CA MET A 1 -8.53 -18.27 11.83
C MET A 1 -8.59 -18.60 10.33
N LYS A 2 -9.78 -18.56 9.69
CA LYS A 2 -9.93 -18.95 8.28
C LYS A 2 -9.37 -17.85 7.36
N PHE A 3 -8.17 -18.07 6.80
CA PHE A 3 -7.64 -17.26 5.72
C PHE A 3 -8.48 -17.51 4.46
N TYR A 4 -9.31 -16.55 4.08
CA TYR A 4 -10.07 -16.59 2.83
C TYR A 4 -9.12 -16.26 1.67
N SER A 5 -8.55 -17.30 1.07
CA SER A 5 -8.03 -17.27 -0.30
C SER A 5 -8.66 -18.45 -1.03
N ARG A 6 -9.98 -18.42 -1.20
CA ARG A 6 -10.67 -19.18 -2.25
C ARG A 6 -11.17 -18.17 -3.27
N TYR A 7 -10.28 -17.74 -4.15
CA TYR A 7 -10.72 -17.03 -5.35
C TYR A 7 -11.10 -18.06 -6.40
N VAL A 8 -12.34 -17.91 -6.86
CA VAL A 8 -12.87 -18.46 -8.10
C VAL A 8 -11.94 -18.07 -9.23
N ILE A 9 -11.49 -19.06 -9.99
CA ILE A 9 -10.71 -18.89 -11.20
C ILE A 9 -11.69 -18.44 -12.29
N TYR A 10 -11.75 -17.15 -12.60
CA TYR A 10 -12.23 -16.73 -13.92
C TYR A 10 -11.06 -16.88 -14.88
N THR A 11 -11.20 -17.81 -15.82
CA THR A 11 -10.24 -18.02 -16.90
C THR A 11 -10.26 -16.81 -17.84
N ALA A 12 -9.15 -16.51 -18.52
CA ALA A 12 -8.98 -15.35 -19.39
C ALA A 12 -9.95 -15.28 -20.60
N GLY A 13 -10.87 -16.22 -20.74
CA GLY A 13 -11.85 -16.29 -21.84
C GLY A 13 -13.10 -15.42 -21.66
N ASP A 14 -13.40 -14.91 -20.46
CA ASP A 14 -14.72 -14.30 -20.18
C ASP A 14 -14.77 -12.76 -20.31
N LEU A 15 -13.70 -12.10 -20.80
CA LEU A 15 -13.59 -10.63 -20.82
C LEU A 15 -13.27 -10.01 -22.19
N ILE A 16 -13.49 -10.73 -23.29
CA ILE A 16 -13.35 -10.15 -24.63
C ILE A 16 -14.73 -9.99 -25.26
N GLN A 17 -15.38 -8.84 -25.05
CA GLN A 17 -16.30 -8.28 -26.05
C GLN A 17 -16.62 -6.78 -25.81
N SER A 18 -16.21 -5.99 -26.81
CA SER A 18 -16.54 -4.57 -27.09
C SER A 18 -15.97 -3.53 -26.10
N ALA A 19 -15.52 -2.34 -26.51
CA ALA A 19 -15.85 -1.58 -27.71
C ALA A 19 -14.72 -0.64 -28.15
N ASN A 20 -14.60 -0.49 -29.48
CA ASN A 20 -14.04 0.69 -30.12
C ASN A 20 -15.00 1.87 -29.92
N ASN A 21 -14.49 3.07 -29.61
CA ASN A 21 -14.78 4.32 -30.34
C ASN A 21 -14.07 5.54 -29.73
N HIS A 22 -13.67 6.44 -30.63
CA HIS A 22 -12.98 7.72 -30.42
C HIS A 22 -13.77 8.75 -29.60
N SER A 23 -13.06 9.67 -28.91
CA SER A 23 -13.46 11.09 -28.72
C SER A 23 -12.34 11.97 -28.10
N PRO A 24 -12.43 13.32 -28.20
CA PRO A 24 -11.30 14.22 -28.47
C PRO A 24 -10.72 15.00 -27.27
N VAL A 25 -9.56 15.61 -27.53
CA VAL A 25 -8.72 16.46 -26.66
C VAL A 25 -9.41 17.78 -26.28
N PHE A 26 -9.38 18.17 -24.99
CA PHE A 26 -9.65 19.54 -24.54
C PHE A 26 -8.70 20.03 -23.42
N ALA A 27 -8.37 21.32 -23.49
CA ALA A 27 -7.37 22.06 -22.73
C ALA A 27 -7.84 22.55 -21.33
N PRO A 28 -6.94 22.90 -20.40
CA PRO A 28 -7.25 23.08 -18.98
C PRO A 28 -7.74 24.50 -18.63
N SER A 29 -8.71 24.61 -17.72
CA SER A 29 -9.21 25.88 -17.17
C SER A 29 -8.67 26.16 -15.77
N ASN A 30 -8.16 27.38 -15.57
CA ASN A 30 -7.72 27.96 -14.30
C ASN A 30 -8.85 28.04 -13.25
N ARG A 31 -8.70 27.34 -12.11
CA ARG A 31 -9.33 27.72 -10.84
C ARG A 31 -8.36 27.50 -9.67
N SER A 32 -8.13 28.56 -8.91
CA SER A 32 -7.29 28.56 -7.71
C SER A 32 -7.78 27.56 -6.67
N SER A 33 -6.91 26.63 -6.29
CA SER A 33 -7.16 25.59 -5.31
C SER A 33 -7.17 26.14 -3.89
N SER A 34 -8.35 26.23 -3.27
CA SER A 34 -8.43 26.11 -1.81
C SER A 34 -8.45 24.62 -1.46
N ILE A 35 -7.69 24.23 -0.44
CA ILE A 35 -7.41 22.85 0.02
C ILE A 35 -8.68 22.10 0.52
N SER A 36 -9.88 22.66 0.31
CA SER A 36 -11.17 22.14 0.79
C SER A 36 -12.00 21.36 -0.25
N SER A 37 -11.56 21.29 -1.51
CA SER A 37 -12.17 20.43 -2.53
C SER A 37 -11.56 19.02 -2.48
N ALA A 38 -12.38 17.98 -2.69
CA ALA A 38 -11.87 16.62 -2.80
C ALA A 38 -10.82 16.58 -3.92
N LEU A 39 -9.55 16.35 -3.57
CA LEU A 39 -8.50 16.17 -4.58
C LEU A 39 -8.75 14.85 -5.28
N PHE A 40 -9.20 14.93 -6.53
CA PHE A 40 -9.18 13.81 -7.44
C PHE A 40 -7.75 13.59 -7.94
N VAL A 41 -7.50 12.49 -8.65
CA VAL A 41 -6.12 12.09 -9.02
C VAL A 41 -5.42 13.18 -9.82
N GLU A 42 -6.17 13.86 -10.67
CA GLU A 42 -5.62 14.86 -11.58
C GLU A 42 -5.28 16.15 -10.83
N ASP A 43 -6.08 16.49 -9.83
CA ASP A 43 -5.77 17.57 -8.90
C ASP A 43 -4.51 17.24 -8.09
N PHE A 44 -4.39 16.00 -7.59
CA PHE A 44 -3.19 15.56 -6.88
C PHE A 44 -1.95 15.63 -7.77
N ILE A 45 -2.04 15.16 -9.02
CA ILE A 45 -0.93 15.23 -9.99
C ILE A 45 -0.55 16.69 -10.25
N SER A 46 -1.53 17.58 -10.47
CA SER A 46 -1.28 19.00 -10.70
C SER A 46 -0.59 19.64 -9.50
N VAL A 47 -1.14 19.47 -8.30
CA VAL A 47 -0.60 20.06 -7.07
C VAL A 47 0.78 19.49 -6.74
N GLN A 48 1.01 18.19 -6.97
CA GLN A 48 2.33 17.58 -6.82
C GLN A 48 3.35 18.15 -7.83
N LYS A 49 2.93 18.40 -9.08
CA LYS A 49 3.79 19.02 -10.08
C LYS A 49 4.18 20.43 -9.66
N GLU A 50 3.21 21.25 -9.28
CA GLU A 50 3.43 22.61 -8.78
C GLU A 50 4.38 22.61 -7.57
N GLU A 51 4.14 21.73 -6.60
CA GLU A 51 4.97 21.60 -5.40
C GLU A 51 6.42 21.24 -5.74
N SER A 52 6.63 20.33 -6.70
CA SER A 52 7.97 19.91 -7.12
C SER A 52 8.76 21.03 -7.82
N GLN A 53 8.07 21.95 -8.49
CA GLN A 53 8.65 23.05 -9.26
C GLN A 53 9.02 24.27 -8.40
N LYS A 54 8.49 24.38 -7.16
CA LYS A 54 8.85 25.46 -6.25
C LYS A 54 10.34 25.39 -5.86
N ILE A 55 10.97 26.55 -5.74
CA ILE A 55 12.30 26.69 -5.14
C ILE A 55 12.27 26.23 -3.68
N LEU A 56 13.39 25.74 -3.16
CA LEU A 56 13.48 25.04 -1.86
C LEU A 56 12.81 25.82 -0.71
N GLU A 57 13.04 27.12 -0.62
CA GLU A 57 12.52 28.01 0.44
C GLU A 57 11.00 28.23 0.37
N LYS A 58 10.38 27.98 -0.79
CA LYS A 58 8.94 28.16 -1.01
C LYS A 58 8.15 26.85 -0.99
N ARG A 59 8.82 25.71 -0.84
CA ARG A 59 8.16 24.40 -0.81
C ARG A 59 7.38 24.23 0.50
N HIS A 60 6.17 23.69 0.39
CA HIS A 60 5.40 23.21 1.53
C HIS A 60 6.04 21.95 2.13
N CYS A 61 6.39 21.00 1.26
CA CYS A 61 7.08 19.79 1.63
C CYS A 61 8.58 19.94 1.35
N PRO A 62 9.47 19.79 2.35
CA PRO A 62 10.92 19.94 2.15
C PRO A 62 11.49 19.02 1.04
N SER A 63 10.87 17.86 0.82
CA SER A 63 11.23 16.92 -0.23
C SER A 63 10.76 17.33 -1.64
N GLY A 64 9.88 18.34 -1.74
CA GLY A 64 9.09 18.64 -2.93
C GLY A 64 8.05 17.57 -3.27
N ARG A 65 7.76 16.65 -2.33
CA ARG A 65 6.85 15.52 -2.53
C ARG A 65 5.74 15.51 -1.48
N LEU A 66 4.51 15.61 -1.95
CA LEU A 66 3.30 15.36 -1.18
C LEU A 66 3.14 13.86 -0.98
N SER A 67 2.64 13.50 0.20
CA SER A 67 2.28 12.13 0.53
C SER A 67 1.14 11.67 -0.38
N PRO A 68 1.22 10.48 -1.00
CA PRO A 68 0.07 9.92 -1.73
C PRO A 68 -1.16 9.69 -0.84
N TYR A 69 -1.00 9.72 0.50
CA TYR A 69 -2.12 9.67 1.43
C TYR A 69 -2.87 11.00 1.56
N LEU A 70 -2.45 12.08 0.88
CA LEU A 70 -3.10 13.39 0.94
C LEU A 70 -4.60 13.34 0.62
N THR A 71 -5.00 12.55 -0.38
CA THR A 71 -6.42 12.34 -0.71
C THR A 71 -7.19 11.76 0.48
N ILE A 72 -6.60 10.83 1.23
CA ILE A 72 -7.21 10.27 2.45
C ILE A 72 -7.29 11.33 3.55
N LEU A 73 -6.24 12.12 3.75
CA LEU A 73 -6.21 13.18 4.76
C LEU A 73 -7.30 14.22 4.50
N ASN A 74 -7.45 14.65 3.24
CA ASN A 74 -8.48 15.61 2.83
C ASN A 74 -9.89 15.03 2.99
N GLN A 75 -10.13 13.81 2.52
CA GLN A 75 -11.43 13.16 2.69
C GLN A 75 -11.74 12.89 4.17
N TYR A 76 -10.72 12.59 4.98
CA TYR A 76 -10.89 12.41 6.43
C TYR A 76 -11.29 13.71 7.11
N ALA A 77 -10.71 14.85 6.71
CA ALA A 77 -11.11 16.16 7.22
C ALA A 77 -12.59 16.50 6.93
N LEU A 78 -13.17 15.98 5.83
CA LEU A 78 -14.60 16.12 5.55
C LEU A 78 -15.49 15.41 6.57
N VAL A 79 -15.07 14.23 7.04
CA VAL A 79 -15.87 13.35 7.92
C VAL A 79 -15.52 13.47 9.40
N ASN A 80 -14.46 14.20 9.75
CA ASN A 80 -14.03 14.47 11.12
C ASN A 80 -14.51 15.85 11.63
N LYS A 81 -15.49 16.47 10.96
CA LYS A 81 -16.10 17.72 11.40
C LYS A 81 -17.02 17.48 12.60
N SER A 82 -16.96 18.37 13.58
CA SER A 82 -17.77 18.32 14.81
C SER A 82 -19.25 18.57 14.56
N GLU A 83 -19.61 19.25 13.48
CA GLU A 83 -20.99 19.59 13.14
C GLU A 83 -21.55 18.69 12.02
N PRO A 84 -22.73 18.08 12.23
CA PRO A 84 -23.42 17.36 11.17
C PRO A 84 -23.76 18.31 10.03
N GLN A 85 -23.44 17.93 8.78
CA GLN A 85 -23.89 18.65 7.61
C GLN A 85 -25.34 18.21 7.33
N ILE A 86 -26.30 18.83 8.02
CA ILE A 86 -27.72 18.52 7.83
C ILE A 86 -28.23 19.33 6.63
N ILE A 87 -28.27 18.71 5.46
CA ILE A 87 -29.07 19.23 4.35
C ILE A 87 -30.49 18.68 4.54
N THR A 88 -31.35 19.47 5.21
CA THR A 88 -32.65 19.04 5.74
C THR A 88 -33.76 18.85 4.70
N THR A 89 -33.60 19.37 3.49
CA THR A 89 -34.68 19.45 2.49
C THR A 89 -34.58 18.41 1.37
N GLU A 90 -33.61 17.50 1.44
CA GLU A 90 -33.20 16.68 0.31
C GLU A 90 -33.35 15.17 0.59
N PRO A 91 -33.68 14.34 -0.43
CA PRO A 91 -33.78 12.89 -0.26
C PRO A 91 -32.43 12.31 0.19
N ILE A 92 -32.50 11.41 1.17
CA ILE A 92 -31.33 10.76 1.76
C ILE A 92 -30.81 9.75 0.73
N PRO A 93 -29.53 9.82 0.35
CA PRO A 93 -28.98 8.88 -0.62
C PRO A 93 -28.95 7.45 -0.08
N VAL A 94 -29.37 6.52 -0.93
CA VAL A 94 -29.29 5.07 -0.68
C VAL A 94 -28.02 4.54 -1.34
N ILE A 95 -27.18 3.86 -0.56
CA ILE A 95 -25.95 3.21 -1.02
C ILE A 95 -26.12 1.70 -0.87
N TYR A 96 -26.23 1.02 -2.00
CA TYR A 96 -26.31 -0.44 -2.08
C TYR A 96 -24.92 -1.08 -2.02
N PHE A 97 -24.79 -2.21 -1.34
CA PHE A 97 -23.58 -3.03 -1.29
C PHE A 97 -23.86 -4.48 -1.68
N ASP A 98 -23.20 -4.91 -2.73
CA ASP A 98 -23.07 -6.30 -3.11
C ASP A 98 -22.12 -7.06 -2.17
N THR A 99 -22.55 -8.22 -1.65
CA THR A 99 -21.78 -9.06 -0.71
C THR A 99 -21.24 -10.35 -1.33
N ARG A 100 -21.28 -10.50 -2.67
CA ARG A 100 -20.93 -11.75 -3.36
C ARG A 100 -19.49 -12.23 -3.15
N VAL A 101 -18.52 -11.34 -2.92
CA VAL A 101 -17.08 -11.73 -2.82
C VAL A 101 -16.49 -11.29 -1.49
N LEU A 102 -16.44 -9.99 -1.26
CA LEU A 102 -15.92 -9.40 -0.04
C LEU A 102 -17.15 -9.05 0.78
N TRP A 103 -17.51 -9.83 1.82
CA TRP A 103 -18.29 -9.41 3.00
C TRP A 103 -19.35 -10.41 3.54
N PRO A 104 -18.99 -11.24 4.53
CA PRO A 104 -19.97 -11.78 5.48
C PRO A 104 -20.21 -10.88 6.73
N LYS A 105 -19.72 -9.62 6.76
CA LYS A 105 -19.76 -8.72 7.95
C LYS A 105 -20.15 -7.27 7.62
N PHE A 106 -21.14 -7.06 6.75
CA PHE A 106 -21.44 -5.75 6.13
C PHE A 106 -21.70 -4.66 7.18
N GLU A 107 -22.50 -5.02 8.18
CA GLU A 107 -22.85 -4.15 9.30
C GLU A 107 -21.63 -3.69 10.12
N LYS A 108 -20.62 -4.55 10.30
CA LYS A 108 -19.43 -4.23 11.12
C LYS A 108 -18.49 -3.21 10.47
N SER A 109 -18.67 -2.95 9.19
CA SER A 109 -17.89 -1.96 8.44
C SER A 109 -18.62 -0.66 8.19
N LEU A 110 -19.93 -0.62 8.50
CA LEU A 110 -20.69 0.61 8.43
C LEU A 110 -20.15 1.61 9.47
N PRO A 111 -20.13 2.90 9.14
CA PRO A 111 -19.67 3.91 10.09
C PRO A 111 -20.62 3.94 11.29
N THR A 112 -20.07 3.83 12.50
CA THR A 112 -20.84 3.99 13.74
C THR A 112 -21.30 5.43 13.95
N THR A 113 -20.52 6.38 13.43
CA THR A 113 -20.82 7.81 13.40
C THR A 113 -20.40 8.39 12.05
N CYS A 114 -21.25 9.23 11.45
CA CYS A 114 -20.94 9.93 10.22
C CYS A 114 -21.69 11.28 10.21
N PRO A 115 -21.03 12.42 9.96
CA PRO A 115 -21.70 13.73 9.90
C PRO A 115 -22.59 13.89 8.66
N TYR A 116 -22.49 12.96 7.69
CA TYR A 116 -23.35 12.89 6.52
C TYR A 116 -24.34 11.73 6.65
N ARG A 117 -25.59 11.99 6.27
CA ARG A 117 -26.67 11.02 6.37
C ARG A 117 -26.80 10.24 5.05
N CYS A 118 -26.62 8.93 5.10
CA CYS A 118 -26.85 7.99 4.00
C CYS A 118 -27.56 6.74 4.53
N ILE A 119 -28.39 6.11 3.71
CA ILE A 119 -28.99 4.79 3.98
C ILE A 119 -28.07 3.75 3.35
N TYR A 120 -27.62 2.77 4.14
CA TYR A 120 -26.75 1.70 3.66
C TYR A 120 -27.55 0.39 3.66
N THR A 121 -27.57 -0.33 2.54
CA THR A 121 -28.27 -1.62 2.45
C THR A 121 -27.52 -2.59 1.54
N ASN A 122 -27.70 -3.88 1.77
CA ASN A 122 -27.29 -4.96 0.88
C ASN A 122 -28.49 -5.69 0.26
N ARG A 123 -29.71 -5.20 0.50
CA ARG A 123 -30.94 -5.74 -0.06
C ARG A 123 -31.32 -4.94 -1.31
N SER A 124 -31.37 -5.63 -2.45
CA SER A 124 -31.68 -5.00 -3.74
C SER A 124 -33.09 -4.39 -3.77
N GLU A 125 -34.04 -4.99 -3.05
CA GLU A 125 -35.42 -4.53 -2.92
C GLU A 125 -35.52 -3.13 -2.26
N GLU A 126 -34.58 -2.80 -1.39
CA GLU A 126 -34.51 -1.52 -0.68
C GLU A 126 -33.69 -0.45 -1.42
N ALA A 127 -33.15 -0.83 -2.58
CA ALA A 127 -32.15 -0.06 -3.30
C ALA A 127 -32.53 0.20 -4.76
N THR A 128 -33.82 0.09 -5.10
CA THR A 128 -34.32 0.37 -6.46
C THR A 128 -34.08 1.82 -6.89
N ASN A 129 -33.95 2.74 -5.94
CA ASN A 129 -33.58 4.14 -6.16
C ASN A 129 -32.15 4.46 -5.64
N ALA A 130 -31.25 3.46 -5.64
CA ALA A 130 -29.89 3.64 -5.17
C ALA A 130 -29.21 4.84 -5.84
N SER A 131 -28.61 5.69 -5.02
CA SER A 131 -27.74 6.77 -5.48
C SER A 131 -26.37 6.23 -5.90
N ILE A 132 -25.89 5.22 -5.17
CA ILE A 132 -24.65 4.50 -5.47
C ILE A 132 -24.89 2.99 -5.32
N ALA A 133 -24.43 2.21 -6.28
CA ALA A 133 -24.37 0.75 -6.20
C ALA A 133 -22.91 0.30 -6.13
N VAL A 134 -22.51 -0.26 -4.98
CA VAL A 134 -21.16 -0.73 -4.70
C VAL A 134 -21.07 -2.22 -4.97
N PHE A 135 -20.16 -2.59 -5.86
CA PHE A 135 -19.97 -3.94 -6.35
C PHE A 135 -18.61 -4.50 -5.94
N THR A 136 -18.56 -5.80 -5.60
CA THR A 136 -17.31 -6.50 -5.26
C THR A 136 -16.77 -7.37 -6.41
N ARG A 137 -17.52 -7.40 -7.51
CA ARG A 137 -17.21 -7.99 -8.82
C ARG A 137 -18.16 -7.39 -9.85
N GLY A 138 -17.94 -7.63 -11.14
CA GLY A 138 -18.87 -7.17 -12.19
C GLY A 138 -20.35 -7.46 -11.87
N PRO A 139 -21.27 -6.51 -12.15
CA PRO A 139 -22.70 -6.74 -11.96
C PRO A 139 -23.19 -7.88 -12.85
N THR A 140 -24.21 -8.63 -12.41
CA THR A 140 -24.96 -9.48 -13.35
C THR A 140 -25.82 -8.60 -14.25
N SER A 141 -26.32 -9.11 -15.38
CA SER A 141 -27.24 -8.37 -16.25
C SER A 141 -28.45 -7.83 -15.47
N GLN A 142 -29.02 -8.63 -14.55
CA GLN A 142 -30.12 -8.19 -13.71
C GLN A 142 -29.73 -7.01 -12.81
N MET A 143 -28.57 -7.07 -12.14
CA MET A 143 -28.10 -5.97 -11.30
C MET A 143 -27.79 -4.71 -12.12
N ALA A 144 -27.21 -4.88 -13.31
CA ALA A 144 -26.95 -3.76 -14.22
C ALA A 144 -28.25 -3.04 -14.61
N THR A 145 -29.33 -3.80 -14.87
CA THR A 145 -30.67 -3.23 -15.11
C THR A 145 -31.24 -2.56 -13.85
N THR A 146 -31.17 -3.22 -12.68
CA THR A 146 -31.71 -2.66 -11.42
C THR A 146 -31.03 -1.36 -11.00
N PHE A 147 -29.73 -1.22 -11.25
CA PHE A 147 -28.93 -0.09 -10.80
C PHE A 147 -28.49 0.82 -11.95
N ALA A 148 -29.23 0.84 -13.07
CA ALA A 148 -28.87 1.61 -14.25
C ALA A 148 -28.74 3.12 -13.99
N ASP A 149 -29.55 3.67 -13.07
CA ASP A 149 -29.55 5.09 -12.72
C ASP A 149 -28.59 5.46 -11.57
N ALA A 150 -27.98 4.46 -10.92
CA ALA A 150 -27.06 4.64 -9.82
C ALA A 150 -25.64 4.91 -10.32
N LEU A 151 -24.83 5.61 -9.53
CA LEU A 151 -23.38 5.63 -9.74
C LEU A 151 -22.81 4.26 -9.37
N TRP A 152 -22.01 3.67 -10.25
CA TRP A 152 -21.40 2.37 -9.98
C TRP A 152 -20.06 2.53 -9.28
N ALA A 153 -19.91 1.85 -8.15
CA ALA A 153 -18.67 1.80 -7.40
C ALA A 153 -18.12 0.38 -7.35
N PHE A 154 -16.80 0.24 -7.38
CA PHE A 154 -16.10 -1.02 -7.23
C PHE A 154 -15.31 -1.03 -5.92
N ASP A 155 -15.63 -1.97 -5.02
CA ASP A 155 -14.91 -2.19 -3.78
C ASP A 155 -14.05 -3.45 -3.89
N SER A 156 -12.73 -3.28 -3.74
CA SER A 156 -11.78 -4.38 -3.80
C SER A 156 -10.57 -4.18 -2.90
N ASP A 157 -10.21 -5.26 -2.22
CA ASP A 157 -8.94 -5.41 -1.51
C ASP A 157 -7.87 -6.07 -2.41
N GLU A 158 -8.21 -6.49 -3.62
CA GLU A 158 -7.29 -7.16 -4.54
C GLU A 158 -6.43 -6.22 -5.38
N SER A 159 -5.39 -6.81 -5.97
CA SER A 159 -4.50 -6.13 -6.92
C SER A 159 -5.27 -5.51 -8.11
N PRO A 160 -4.80 -4.37 -8.64
CA PRO A 160 -5.38 -3.73 -9.82
C PRO A 160 -5.60 -4.66 -11.02
N LEU A 161 -4.78 -5.72 -11.15
CA LEU A 161 -4.83 -6.74 -12.21
C LEU A 161 -6.24 -7.32 -12.49
N ARG A 162 -7.16 -7.22 -11.53
CA ARG A 162 -8.50 -7.83 -11.59
C ARG A 162 -9.64 -6.81 -11.57
N MET A 163 -9.35 -5.52 -11.82
CA MET A 163 -10.34 -4.46 -11.71
C MET A 163 -11.20 -4.33 -12.98
N PRO A 164 -12.54 -4.43 -12.86
CA PRO A 164 -13.49 -4.09 -13.93
C PRO A 164 -13.66 -2.56 -14.11
N SER A 165 -14.31 -2.15 -15.20
CA SER A 165 -14.67 -0.75 -15.50
C SER A 165 -15.83 -0.26 -14.62
N PHE A 166 -15.60 0.84 -13.91
CA PHE A 166 -16.51 1.39 -12.88
C PHE A 166 -16.29 2.90 -12.72
N SER A 167 -17.32 3.60 -12.23
CA SER A 167 -17.23 5.05 -12.00
C SER A 167 -16.39 5.37 -10.77
N ILE A 168 -16.67 4.72 -9.64
CA ILE A 168 -16.04 5.01 -8.34
C ILE A 168 -15.19 3.82 -7.92
N PHE A 169 -13.96 4.05 -7.46
CA PHE A 169 -13.08 2.99 -6.97
C PHE A 169 -12.81 3.11 -5.46
N LEU A 170 -13.10 2.05 -4.72
CA LEU A 170 -12.79 1.84 -3.30
C LEU A 170 -11.70 0.78 -3.19
N THR A 171 -10.44 1.17 -3.37
CA THR A 171 -9.32 0.20 -3.45
C THR A 171 -8.12 0.62 -2.61
N SER A 172 -7.17 -0.30 -2.44
CA SER A 172 -5.92 -0.03 -1.72
C SER A 172 -5.02 1.04 -2.38
N HIS A 173 -5.23 1.33 -3.67
CA HIS A 173 -4.41 2.29 -4.40
C HIS A 173 -4.69 3.73 -3.92
N PRO A 174 -3.67 4.54 -3.59
CA PRO A 174 -3.83 5.92 -3.10
C PRO A 174 -4.57 6.85 -4.08
N SER A 175 -4.48 6.58 -5.37
CA SER A 175 -5.20 7.30 -6.44
C SER A 175 -6.65 6.82 -6.64
N SER A 176 -7.20 5.94 -5.79
CA SER A 176 -8.61 5.57 -5.92
C SER A 176 -9.53 6.75 -5.60
N THR A 177 -10.77 6.73 -6.12
CA THR A 177 -11.78 7.74 -5.75
C THR A 177 -11.98 7.81 -4.24
N VAL A 178 -12.03 6.65 -3.57
CA VAL A 178 -12.06 6.54 -2.11
C VAL A 178 -10.98 5.54 -1.67
N PRO A 179 -9.74 6.01 -1.42
CA PRO A 179 -8.64 5.10 -1.11
C PRO A 179 -8.86 4.39 0.22
N LYS A 180 -8.55 3.09 0.24
CA LYS A 180 -8.70 2.18 1.38
C LYS A 180 -7.43 1.32 1.53
N PRO A 181 -6.25 1.93 1.76
CA PRO A 181 -5.01 1.18 1.94
C PRO A 181 -5.08 0.28 3.17
N TYR A 182 -4.36 -0.84 3.13
CA TYR A 182 -4.27 -1.81 4.21
C TYR A 182 -3.63 -1.25 5.49
N GLY A 183 -2.79 -0.22 5.32
CA GLY A 183 -2.25 0.62 6.38
C GLY A 183 -1.72 1.92 5.77
N MET A 184 -1.63 2.94 6.60
CA MET A 184 -1.03 4.23 6.24
C MET A 184 -0.07 4.67 7.34
N TYR A 185 1.08 5.21 6.94
CA TYR A 185 1.97 5.87 7.90
C TYR A 185 1.48 7.29 8.14
N TRP A 186 1.19 7.61 9.40
CA TRP A 186 0.79 8.94 9.85
C TRP A 186 1.94 9.54 10.62
N ALA A 187 2.71 10.41 9.98
CA ALA A 187 3.79 11.14 10.62
C ALA A 187 3.24 12.10 11.70
N ASN A 188 4.00 12.29 12.78
CA ASN A 188 3.65 13.22 13.85
C ASN A 188 3.75 14.67 13.37
N THR A 189 4.66 14.94 12.44
CA THR A 189 4.90 16.24 11.82
C THR A 189 4.71 16.12 10.31
N GLN A 190 3.97 17.07 9.70
CA GLN A 190 3.69 17.13 8.26
C GLN A 190 3.24 15.78 7.64
N PRO A 191 2.16 15.15 8.12
CA PRO A 191 1.65 13.87 7.58
C PRO A 191 1.28 13.92 6.08
N GLU A 192 1.08 15.12 5.53
CA GLU A 192 0.85 15.41 4.12
C GLU A 192 2.11 15.39 3.25
N CYS A 193 3.31 15.25 3.83
CA CYS A 193 4.59 15.30 3.12
C CYS A 193 5.34 13.96 3.16
N VAL A 194 6.10 13.67 2.10
CA VAL A 194 7.07 12.56 2.11
C VAL A 194 8.38 13.03 2.73
N MET A 195 8.86 12.31 3.74
CA MET A 195 10.15 12.62 4.38
C MET A 195 11.32 12.61 3.37
N PRO A 196 12.15 13.67 3.32
CA PRO A 196 13.31 13.79 2.45
C PRO A 196 14.35 12.67 2.59
N ALA A 197 15.08 12.39 1.51
CA ALA A 197 16.09 11.32 1.49
C ALA A 197 17.28 11.58 2.45
N ASN A 198 17.72 12.84 2.58
CA ASN A 198 18.79 13.22 3.51
C ASN A 198 18.36 13.03 4.98
N GLU A 199 17.12 13.36 5.32
CA GLU A 199 16.56 13.12 6.66
C GLU A 199 16.46 11.62 6.96
N ARG A 200 15.95 10.83 6.00
CA ARG A 200 15.99 9.36 6.09
C ARG A 200 17.41 8.85 6.26
N ALA A 201 18.41 9.40 5.56
CA ALA A 201 19.80 8.99 5.74
C ALA A 201 20.31 9.29 7.16
N ARG A 202 19.98 10.47 7.71
CA ARG A 202 20.34 10.86 9.10
C ARG A 202 19.72 9.94 10.15
N MET A 203 18.51 9.44 9.93
CA MET A 203 17.90 8.46 10.84
C MET A 203 18.72 7.17 10.96
N ARG A 204 19.49 6.80 9.91
CA ARG A 204 20.34 5.59 9.91
C ARG A 204 21.66 5.80 10.65
N SER A 205 22.11 7.04 10.83
CA SER A 205 23.41 7.40 11.39
C SER A 205 23.37 7.81 12.86
N HIS A 206 22.24 7.62 13.56
CA HIS A 206 22.07 8.14 14.92
C HIS A 206 22.92 7.37 15.94
N GLU A 207 23.69 8.09 16.75
CA GLU A 207 24.64 7.57 17.75
C GLU A 207 24.00 6.76 18.90
N ASP A 208 22.68 6.64 18.91
CA ASP A 208 21.93 5.91 19.96
C ASP A 208 20.82 5.01 19.40
N ALA A 209 21.06 4.47 18.19
CA ALA A 209 20.05 3.71 17.45
C ALA A 209 19.46 2.53 18.25
N ARG A 210 20.22 1.95 19.18
CA ARG A 210 19.79 0.80 20.00
C ARG A 210 18.55 1.07 20.84
N ARG A 211 18.25 2.32 21.20
CA ARG A 211 17.01 2.67 21.91
C ARG A 211 15.74 2.31 21.14
N TRP A 212 15.85 2.14 19.82
CA TRP A 212 14.74 1.77 18.95
C TRP A 212 14.54 0.27 18.82
N LEU A 213 15.42 -0.55 19.39
CA LEU A 213 15.28 -1.99 19.38
C LEU A 213 13.94 -2.41 20.02
N PRO A 214 13.23 -3.35 19.40
CA PRO A 214 12.05 -3.93 20.02
C PRO A 214 12.34 -4.55 21.41
N PRO A 215 11.41 -4.47 22.38
CA PRO A 215 11.62 -5.08 23.70
C PRO A 215 11.74 -6.61 23.62
N ASP A 216 11.17 -7.23 22.57
CA ASP A 216 11.22 -8.66 22.29
C ASP A 216 12.49 -9.10 21.54
N MET A 217 13.54 -8.27 21.46
CA MET A 217 14.77 -8.62 20.74
C MET A 217 15.44 -9.90 21.24
N ALA A 218 15.50 -10.10 22.56
CA ALA A 218 16.14 -11.27 23.16
C ALA A 218 15.48 -12.60 22.77
N THR A 219 14.20 -12.59 22.38
CA THR A 219 13.47 -13.81 21.99
C THR A 219 13.59 -14.14 20.48
N LYS A 220 14.10 -13.20 19.67
CA LYS A 220 14.21 -13.34 18.21
C LYS A 220 15.43 -14.18 17.82
N THR A 221 15.28 -15.51 17.87
CA THR A 221 16.32 -16.50 17.55
C THR A 221 16.30 -17.02 16.11
N ARG A 222 15.26 -16.69 15.34
CA ARG A 222 15.09 -17.10 13.93
C ARG A 222 15.25 -15.91 12.99
N LEU A 223 15.71 -16.18 11.77
CA LEU A 223 16.08 -15.11 10.84
C LEU A 223 14.89 -14.60 10.03
N VAL A 224 14.34 -15.42 9.13
CA VAL A 224 13.28 -14.99 8.18
C VAL A 224 12.06 -15.90 8.25
N ALA A 225 10.87 -15.29 8.43
CA ALA A 225 9.59 -15.98 8.29
C ALA A 225 8.86 -15.56 7.00
N TRP A 226 8.11 -16.49 6.41
CA TRP A 226 7.17 -16.20 5.32
C TRP A 226 5.84 -16.91 5.54
N LEU A 227 4.81 -16.16 5.93
CA LEU A 227 3.45 -16.66 6.03
C LEU A 227 2.71 -16.44 4.71
N VAL A 228 2.34 -17.51 4.03
CA VAL A 228 1.74 -17.46 2.69
C VAL A 228 0.69 -18.55 2.48
N SER A 229 -0.47 -18.14 1.98
CA SER A 229 -1.58 -19.04 1.60
C SER A 229 -1.70 -19.21 0.09
N ASN A 230 -1.54 -18.12 -0.68
CA ASN A 230 -1.60 -18.18 -2.15
C ASN A 230 -0.24 -18.64 -2.74
N MET A 231 -0.11 -19.93 -3.02
CA MET A 231 1.09 -20.51 -3.65
C MET A 231 1.05 -20.48 -5.19
N TYR A 232 0.12 -19.77 -5.80
CA TYR A 232 -0.06 -19.69 -7.26
C TYR A 232 -0.08 -18.25 -7.76
N ALA A 233 0.54 -17.34 -7.01
CA ALA A 233 0.74 -15.95 -7.41
C ALA A 233 1.54 -15.85 -8.71
N VAL A 234 1.15 -14.91 -9.56
CA VAL A 234 1.72 -14.75 -10.90
C VAL A 234 3.08 -14.04 -10.89
N ASN A 235 3.45 -13.35 -9.80
CA ASN A 235 4.60 -12.45 -9.75
C ASN A 235 5.95 -13.09 -9.37
N GLN A 236 6.16 -14.37 -9.72
CA GLN A 236 7.40 -15.14 -9.48
C GLN A 236 7.91 -15.17 -8.02
N ARG A 237 7.14 -14.68 -7.03
CA ARG A 237 7.57 -14.60 -5.63
C ARG A 237 8.07 -15.92 -5.05
N LYS A 238 7.51 -17.05 -5.50
CA LYS A 238 7.97 -18.39 -5.12
C LYS A 238 9.36 -18.70 -5.62
N LEU A 239 9.66 -18.33 -6.86
CA LEU A 239 10.98 -18.51 -7.45
C LEU A 239 12.01 -17.65 -6.73
N PHE A 240 11.67 -16.38 -6.44
CA PHE A 240 12.50 -15.50 -5.63
C PHE A 240 12.84 -16.13 -4.28
N VAL A 241 11.83 -16.59 -3.52
CA VAL A 241 12.07 -17.22 -2.21
C VAL A 241 12.85 -18.52 -2.34
N ALA A 242 12.61 -19.33 -3.38
CA ALA A 242 13.40 -20.53 -3.63
C ALA A 242 14.89 -20.22 -3.87
N LYS A 243 15.21 -19.12 -4.56
CA LYS A 243 16.59 -18.65 -4.75
C LYS A 243 17.19 -18.11 -3.45
N LEU A 244 16.44 -17.31 -2.69
CA LEU A 244 16.91 -16.75 -1.40
C LEU A 244 17.24 -17.83 -0.37
N ARG A 245 16.45 -18.91 -0.32
CA ARG A 245 16.65 -20.06 0.57
C ARG A 245 17.96 -20.82 0.38
N ARG A 246 18.67 -20.59 -0.73
CA ARG A 246 20.02 -21.13 -0.94
C ARG A 246 21.08 -20.44 -0.08
N TRP A 247 20.78 -19.25 0.46
CA TRP A 247 21.75 -18.38 1.11
C TRP A 247 21.43 -18.09 2.58
N VAL A 248 20.14 -18.10 2.96
CA VAL A 248 19.64 -17.89 4.33
C VAL A 248 18.46 -18.82 4.63
N ALA A 249 18.33 -19.19 5.90
CA ALA A 249 17.17 -19.94 6.37
C ALA A 249 15.89 -19.08 6.26
N VAL A 250 14.87 -19.63 5.60
CA VAL A 250 13.53 -19.04 5.50
C VAL A 250 12.51 -20.10 5.91
N ASP A 251 11.82 -19.84 7.01
CA ASP A 251 10.75 -20.68 7.51
C ASP A 251 9.43 -20.27 6.86
N ILE A 252 8.78 -21.21 6.18
CA ILE A 252 7.56 -20.95 5.41
C ILE A 252 6.38 -21.53 6.16
N TYR A 253 5.37 -20.69 6.41
CA TYR A 253 4.15 -21.02 7.12
C TYR A 253 2.93 -20.95 6.20
N GLY A 254 1.89 -21.73 6.50
CA GLY A 254 0.61 -21.70 5.79
C GLY A 254 0.42 -22.90 4.87
N TYR A 255 -0.04 -22.65 3.63
CA TYR A 255 -0.57 -23.70 2.76
C TYR A 255 0.45 -24.83 2.47
N ARG A 256 0.18 -26.03 3.01
CA ARG A 256 1.04 -27.23 2.88
C ARG A 256 2.50 -26.99 3.31
N ARG A 257 2.69 -26.15 4.34
CA ARG A 257 3.98 -25.78 4.93
C ARG A 257 3.88 -25.85 6.46
N LEU A 258 4.77 -25.18 7.20
CA LEU A 258 4.72 -25.16 8.66
C LEU A 258 3.36 -24.65 9.14
N ALA A 259 2.82 -25.30 10.18
CA ALA A 259 1.60 -24.86 10.83
C ALA A 259 1.85 -23.51 11.52
N CYS A 260 0.86 -22.63 11.45
CA CYS A 260 0.90 -21.37 12.18
C CYS A 260 0.97 -21.65 13.70
N PRO A 261 1.92 -21.06 14.43
CA PRO A 261 1.97 -21.21 15.88
C PRO A 261 0.75 -20.59 16.57
N GLU A 262 0.20 -21.29 17.55
CA GLU A 262 -0.91 -20.84 18.41
C GLU A 262 -0.41 -19.96 19.57
N PRO A 263 -1.27 -19.12 20.20
CA PRO A 263 -2.68 -18.85 19.86
C PRO A 263 -2.85 -17.81 18.74
N ASN A 264 -1.78 -17.07 18.41
CA ASN A 264 -1.79 -16.06 17.36
C ASN A 264 -0.50 -16.16 16.53
N CYS A 265 -0.66 -16.62 15.28
CA CYS A 265 0.45 -16.86 14.38
C CYS A 265 1.39 -15.66 14.25
N LEU A 266 0.87 -14.48 13.93
CA LEU A 266 1.71 -13.31 13.65
C LEU A 266 2.42 -12.79 14.90
N GLU A 267 1.75 -12.82 16.05
CA GLU A 267 2.37 -12.45 17.33
C GLU A 267 3.52 -13.39 17.70
N GLN A 268 3.31 -14.69 17.53
CA GLN A 268 4.31 -15.72 17.81
C GLN A 268 5.48 -15.68 16.82
N LEU A 269 5.22 -15.35 15.55
CA LEU A 269 6.28 -15.07 14.58
C LEU A 269 7.06 -13.81 14.97
N GLY A 270 6.36 -12.74 15.36
CA GLY A 270 6.98 -11.50 15.84
C GLY A 270 8.00 -11.75 16.95
N LYS A 271 7.65 -12.56 17.95
CA LYS A 271 8.54 -12.91 19.06
C LYS A 271 9.78 -13.70 18.64
N ARG A 272 9.74 -14.45 17.53
CA ARG A 272 10.79 -15.42 17.15
C ARG A 272 11.67 -14.94 16.00
N TYR A 273 11.17 -14.10 15.11
CA TYR A 273 11.85 -13.74 13.86
C TYR A 273 12.29 -12.28 13.85
N LYS A 274 13.44 -12.00 13.23
CA LYS A 274 13.89 -10.63 12.91
C LYS A 274 13.23 -10.09 11.64
N PHE A 275 13.16 -10.92 10.60
CA PHE A 275 12.67 -10.51 9.29
C PHE A 275 11.40 -11.25 8.88
N TYR A 276 10.55 -10.55 8.13
CA TYR A 276 9.32 -11.12 7.55
C TYR A 276 9.28 -10.85 6.05
N LEU A 277 9.03 -11.88 5.23
CA LEU A 277 8.82 -11.72 3.80
C LEU A 277 7.44 -11.12 3.53
N ALA A 278 7.39 -9.80 3.36
CA ALA A 278 6.20 -9.04 3.02
C ALA A 278 6.07 -8.88 1.48
N ILE A 279 6.04 -10.02 0.79
CA ILE A 279 6.04 -10.08 -0.68
C ILE A 279 4.63 -10.28 -1.24
N GLU A 280 4.23 -9.39 -2.15
CA GLU A 280 2.88 -9.36 -2.71
C GLU A 280 2.62 -10.50 -3.69
N ASN A 281 1.37 -10.69 -4.10
CA ASN A 281 0.94 -11.69 -5.09
C ASN A 281 0.93 -11.17 -6.53
N SER A 282 1.08 -9.86 -6.70
CA SER A 282 1.19 -9.17 -7.98
C SER A 282 2.25 -8.07 -7.86
N ASN A 283 2.93 -7.78 -8.97
CA ASN A 283 3.85 -6.63 -9.03
C ASN A 283 3.10 -5.44 -9.62
N CYS A 284 2.59 -4.56 -8.76
CA CYS A 284 1.77 -3.42 -9.18
C CYS A 284 2.14 -2.16 -8.41
N ARG A 285 2.06 -1.01 -9.09
CA ARG A 285 2.24 0.31 -8.48
C ARG A 285 1.33 0.47 -7.26
N ALA A 286 1.91 0.97 -6.18
CA ALA A 286 1.26 1.25 -4.90
C ALA A 286 0.46 0.09 -4.26
N TYR A 287 0.58 -1.15 -4.75
CA TYR A 287 -0.07 -2.32 -4.16
C TYR A 287 0.76 -2.82 -2.98
N ILE A 288 0.55 -2.21 -1.81
CA ILE A 288 1.23 -2.52 -0.55
C ILE A 288 0.18 -2.89 0.50
N THR A 289 0.25 -4.11 1.00
CA THR A 289 -0.89 -4.73 1.71
C THR A 289 -0.67 -4.92 3.21
N GLU A 290 -1.53 -5.73 3.85
CA GLU A 290 -1.40 -6.13 5.25
C GLU A 290 -0.05 -6.77 5.55
N LYS A 291 0.64 -7.33 4.55
CA LYS A 291 1.93 -8.00 4.72
C LYS A 291 2.98 -7.06 5.28
N LEU A 292 3.05 -5.82 4.78
CA LEU A 292 3.93 -4.79 5.30
C LEU A 292 3.42 -4.31 6.65
N PHE A 293 2.22 -3.72 6.66
CA PHE A 293 1.74 -2.92 7.79
C PHE A 293 1.32 -3.77 8.99
N LYS A 294 0.56 -4.85 8.76
CA LYS A 294 -0.03 -5.68 9.81
C LYS A 294 0.87 -6.84 10.17
N ASN A 295 1.37 -7.61 9.20
CA ASN A 295 2.06 -8.86 9.48
C ASN A 295 3.49 -8.63 9.96
N ALA A 296 4.20 -7.64 9.40
CA ALA A 296 5.58 -7.33 9.78
C ALA A 296 5.68 -6.19 10.80
N LEU A 297 5.34 -4.96 10.39
CA LEU A 297 5.68 -3.76 11.17
C LEU A 297 4.99 -3.69 12.54
N ARG A 298 3.72 -4.12 12.63
CA ARG A 298 2.99 -4.20 13.92
C ARG A 298 3.51 -5.31 14.86
N HIS A 299 4.31 -6.23 14.36
CA HIS A 299 4.86 -7.36 15.12
C HIS A 299 6.40 -7.28 15.24
N ASN A 300 6.96 -6.07 15.17
CA ASN A 300 8.38 -5.81 15.42
C ASN A 300 9.34 -6.65 14.53
N MET A 301 8.92 -6.99 13.33
CA MET A 301 9.77 -7.62 12.31
C MET A 301 10.10 -6.62 11.22
N VAL A 302 11.32 -6.66 10.70
CA VAL A 302 11.72 -5.86 9.54
C VAL A 302 11.21 -6.54 8.26
N PRO A 303 10.28 -5.92 7.51
CA PRO A 303 9.76 -6.46 6.27
C PRO A 303 10.80 -6.45 5.15
N ILE A 304 10.94 -7.59 4.47
CA ILE A 304 11.59 -7.70 3.17
C ILE A 304 10.49 -7.68 2.11
N VAL A 305 10.51 -6.68 1.23
CA VAL A 305 9.36 -6.31 0.40
C VAL A 305 9.60 -6.53 -1.08
N MET A 306 8.53 -6.93 -1.79
CA MET A 306 8.48 -7.12 -3.23
C MET A 306 7.02 -6.95 -3.69
N GLY A 307 6.78 -6.28 -4.80
CA GLY A 307 5.44 -6.08 -5.36
C GLY A 307 5.29 -4.68 -5.96
N GLY A 308 5.30 -3.67 -5.11
CA GLY A 308 5.42 -2.27 -5.53
C GLY A 308 6.83 -1.93 -6.01
N SER A 309 6.98 -0.76 -6.64
CA SER A 309 8.30 -0.23 -7.01
C SER A 309 9.03 0.35 -5.78
N PRO A 310 10.37 0.51 -5.80
CA PRO A 310 11.10 1.18 -4.73
C PRO A 310 10.56 2.58 -4.40
N ASP A 311 10.12 3.33 -5.41
CA ASP A 311 9.52 4.66 -5.22
C ASP A 311 8.16 4.59 -4.51
N ASP A 312 7.33 3.57 -4.79
CA ASP A 312 6.07 3.38 -4.07
C ASP A 312 6.32 3.10 -2.58
N TYR A 313 7.24 2.18 -2.25
CA TYR A 313 7.59 1.92 -0.86
C TYR A 313 8.25 3.13 -0.20
N PHE A 314 9.05 3.91 -0.94
CA PHE A 314 9.63 5.15 -0.43
C PHE A 314 8.53 6.14 -0.01
N ASN A 315 7.52 6.32 -0.85
CA ASN A 315 6.45 7.29 -0.64
C ASN A 315 5.36 6.80 0.35
N LEU A 316 5.12 5.49 0.48
CA LEU A 316 3.97 4.92 1.20
C LEU A 316 4.29 4.20 2.51
N ALA A 317 5.48 3.65 2.66
CA ALA A 317 5.89 2.95 3.88
C ALA A 317 6.47 3.93 4.91
N PRO A 318 6.46 3.59 6.21
CA PRO A 318 7.21 4.37 7.20
C PRO A 318 8.69 4.50 6.79
N PRO A 319 9.34 5.65 7.05
CA PRO A 319 10.70 5.91 6.60
C PRO A 319 11.69 4.88 7.19
N ASN A 320 12.58 4.36 6.35
CA ASN A 320 13.59 3.34 6.72
C ASN A 320 13.02 2.08 7.40
N SER A 321 11.77 1.71 7.13
CA SER A 321 11.12 0.60 7.85
C SER A 321 11.19 -0.75 7.14
N TYR A 322 11.79 -0.83 5.96
CA TYR A 322 11.74 -2.03 5.10
C TYR A 322 13.03 -2.24 4.30
N ILE A 323 13.21 -3.45 3.79
CA ILE A 323 14.30 -3.85 2.89
C ILE A 323 13.67 -4.20 1.53
N HIS A 324 13.95 -3.43 0.47
CA HIS A 324 13.45 -3.74 -0.86
C HIS A 324 14.32 -4.79 -1.55
N VAL A 325 13.73 -5.78 -2.21
CA VAL A 325 14.52 -6.83 -2.88
C VAL A 325 15.36 -6.30 -4.03
N ASP A 326 14.89 -5.25 -4.71
CA ASP A 326 15.56 -4.64 -5.87
C ASP A 326 16.68 -3.67 -5.50
N ASP A 327 16.92 -3.43 -4.21
CA ASP A 327 18.12 -2.71 -3.74
C ASP A 327 19.38 -3.60 -3.82
N PHE A 328 19.24 -4.87 -4.20
CA PHE A 328 20.32 -5.87 -4.20
C PHE A 328 20.52 -6.49 -5.58
N ALA A 329 21.78 -6.60 -5.99
CA ALA A 329 22.16 -7.22 -7.27
C ALA A 329 21.78 -8.71 -7.38
N SER A 330 21.56 -9.41 -6.26
CA SER A 330 21.08 -10.79 -6.27
C SER A 330 20.49 -11.20 -4.91
N PRO A 331 19.71 -12.31 -4.83
CA PRO A 331 19.28 -12.87 -3.55
C PRO A 331 20.43 -13.21 -2.60
N GLY A 332 21.63 -13.48 -3.12
CA GLY A 332 22.83 -13.71 -2.31
C GLY A 332 23.33 -12.44 -1.62
N HIS A 333 23.29 -11.29 -2.31
CA HIS A 333 23.62 -9.98 -1.72
C HIS A 333 22.61 -9.58 -0.66
N LEU A 334 21.31 -9.79 -0.92
CA LEU A 334 20.28 -9.60 0.11
C LEU A 334 20.56 -10.49 1.33
N ALA A 335 20.83 -11.78 1.13
CA ALA A 335 21.16 -12.71 2.20
C ALA A 335 22.41 -12.31 3.01
N ALA A 336 23.43 -11.75 2.36
CA ALA A 336 24.61 -11.21 3.04
C ALA A 336 24.22 -10.01 3.93
N TYR A 337 23.38 -9.10 3.40
CA TYR A 337 22.89 -7.95 4.15
C TYR A 337 22.01 -8.35 5.35
N LEU A 338 21.15 -9.36 5.21
CA LEU A 338 20.36 -9.89 6.32
C LEU A 338 21.25 -10.46 7.43
N ARG A 339 22.35 -11.16 7.08
CA ARG A 339 23.33 -11.67 8.06
C ARG A 339 24.13 -10.55 8.73
N TYR A 340 24.44 -9.48 7.99
CA TYR A 340 25.03 -8.28 8.57
C TYR A 340 24.12 -7.66 9.64
N LEU A 341 22.84 -7.42 9.30
CA LEU A 341 21.86 -6.87 10.24
C LEU A 341 21.61 -7.81 11.43
N ASP A 342 21.62 -9.13 11.21
CA ASP A 342 21.47 -10.11 12.29
C ASP A 342 22.59 -10.02 13.34
N ARG A 343 23.81 -9.68 12.92
CA ARG A 343 25.00 -9.55 13.79
C ARG A 343 25.27 -8.13 14.25
N ASN A 344 24.49 -7.15 13.81
CA ASN A 344 24.69 -5.74 14.10
C ASN A 344 23.38 -5.10 14.58
N ASP A 345 23.16 -5.15 15.89
CA ASP A 345 21.98 -4.59 16.53
C ASP A 345 21.82 -3.09 16.29
N THR A 346 22.92 -2.33 16.19
CA THR A 346 22.86 -0.89 15.91
C THR A 346 22.28 -0.65 14.51
N ALA A 347 22.76 -1.38 13.50
CA ALA A 347 22.24 -1.29 12.14
C ALA A 347 20.79 -1.77 12.05
N TYR A 348 20.45 -2.88 12.73
CA TYR A 348 19.09 -3.41 12.78
C TYR A 348 18.11 -2.45 13.47
N ALA A 349 18.52 -1.79 14.56
CA ALA A 349 17.68 -0.87 15.30
C ALA A 349 17.23 0.35 14.48
N SER A 350 18.03 0.78 13.50
CA SER A 350 17.68 1.89 12.61
C SER A 350 16.35 1.67 11.85
N TYR A 351 15.94 0.41 11.65
CA TYR A 351 14.67 0.06 11.00
C TYR A 351 13.42 0.31 11.85
N PHE A 352 13.60 0.71 13.10
CA PHE A 352 12.50 0.97 14.04
C PHE A 352 12.39 2.44 14.45
N ALA A 353 13.34 3.29 14.02
CA ALA A 353 13.37 4.72 14.36
C ALA A 353 12.10 5.48 13.95
N TRP A 354 11.43 5.06 12.87
CA TRP A 354 10.18 5.65 12.40
C TRP A 354 9.05 5.64 13.42
N LYS A 355 9.09 4.74 14.42
CA LYS A 355 8.08 4.65 15.49
C LYS A 355 8.09 5.87 16.41
N GLY A 356 9.22 6.55 16.55
CA GLY A 356 9.30 7.83 17.27
C GLY A 356 8.74 9.01 16.47
N LEU A 357 8.55 8.84 15.16
CA LEU A 357 8.19 9.91 14.22
C LEU A 357 6.75 9.81 13.72
N GLY A 358 6.04 8.72 14.03
CA GLY A 358 4.68 8.52 13.54
C GLY A 358 4.12 7.15 13.89
N THR A 359 2.91 6.89 13.40
CA THR A 359 2.15 5.66 13.70
C THR A 359 1.56 5.03 12.44
N ILE A 360 1.33 3.71 12.46
CA ILE A 360 0.60 3.02 11.38
C ILE A 360 -0.89 3.01 11.71
N ARG A 361 -1.70 3.69 10.90
CA ARG A 361 -3.15 3.76 11.03
C ARG A 361 -3.85 2.95 9.95
N LYS A 362 -5.11 2.61 10.16
CA LYS A 362 -6.00 2.16 9.07
C LYS A 362 -6.63 3.40 8.45
N ALA A 363 -6.99 3.32 7.17
CA ALA A 363 -7.80 4.37 6.55
C ALA A 363 -9.15 4.47 7.31
N PRO A 364 -9.46 5.63 7.92
CA PRO A 364 -10.66 5.78 8.72
C PRO A 364 -11.90 5.92 7.82
N ASN A 365 -13.06 5.48 8.34
CA ASN A 365 -14.39 5.91 7.89
C ASN A 365 -14.64 5.80 6.38
N THR A 366 -14.12 4.77 5.69
CA THR A 366 -14.19 4.64 4.21
C THR A 366 -15.58 4.84 3.63
N PHE A 367 -16.61 4.18 4.19
CA PHE A 367 -17.98 4.32 3.67
C PHE A 367 -18.63 5.66 4.04
N CYS A 368 -18.26 6.26 5.17
CA CYS A 368 -18.66 7.63 5.48
C CYS A 368 -17.98 8.65 4.55
N ARG A 369 -16.72 8.42 4.14
CA ARG A 369 -16.05 9.24 3.12
C ARG A 369 -16.75 9.13 1.77
N LEU A 370 -17.19 7.93 1.37
CA LEU A 370 -18.02 7.74 0.19
C LEU A 370 -19.34 8.53 0.29
N CYS A 371 -20.04 8.44 1.42
CA CYS A 371 -21.25 9.23 1.69
C CYS A 371 -20.98 10.74 1.60
N ALA A 372 -19.90 11.23 2.20
CA ALA A 372 -19.50 12.63 2.16
C ALA A 372 -19.23 13.13 0.74
N LEU A 373 -18.54 12.33 -0.09
CA LEU A 373 -18.26 12.67 -1.48
C LEU A 373 -19.52 12.72 -2.34
N TYR A 374 -20.50 11.85 -2.06
CA TYR A 374 -21.80 11.94 -2.72
C TYR A 374 -22.46 13.29 -2.45
N HIS A 375 -22.59 13.66 -1.17
CA HIS A 375 -23.22 14.91 -0.75
C HIS A 375 -22.50 16.16 -1.27
N THR A 376 -21.18 16.15 -1.25
CA THR A 376 -20.39 17.35 -1.55
C THR A 376 -20.05 17.50 -3.04
N THR A 377 -19.91 16.38 -3.77
CA THR A 377 -19.40 16.38 -5.14
C THR A 377 -20.33 15.71 -6.14
N PHE A 378 -20.66 14.43 -5.94
CA PHE A 378 -21.33 13.65 -7.00
C PHE A 378 -22.79 14.07 -7.23
N ARG A 379 -23.47 14.55 -6.19
CA ARG A 379 -24.85 15.05 -6.29
C ARG A 379 -25.01 16.24 -7.24
N ARG A 380 -24.00 17.11 -7.32
CA ARG A 380 -24.06 18.38 -8.06
C ARG A 380 -23.63 18.26 -9.52
N SER A 381 -23.11 17.12 -9.94
CA SER A 381 -22.50 16.93 -11.26
C SER A 381 -23.09 15.69 -11.92
N LYS A 382 -24.06 15.86 -12.85
CA LYS A 382 -24.46 14.79 -13.78
C LYS A 382 -24.16 15.23 -15.22
N PRO A 383 -23.43 14.43 -16.02
CA PRO A 383 -22.66 13.26 -15.60
C PRO A 383 -21.46 13.68 -14.73
N VAL A 384 -21.14 12.92 -13.68
CA VAL A 384 -19.83 13.08 -13.04
C VAL A 384 -18.83 12.59 -14.09
N HIS A 385 -18.26 13.50 -14.88
CA HIS A 385 -17.12 13.18 -15.73
C HIS A 385 -15.96 12.93 -14.76
N LEU A 386 -15.84 11.68 -14.29
CA LEU A 386 -14.81 11.33 -13.33
C LEU A 386 -13.42 11.48 -13.95
N GLY A 387 -13.30 11.67 -15.27
CA GLY A 387 -12.03 11.74 -15.97
C GLY A 387 -11.48 10.34 -16.19
N ASP A 388 -10.28 10.26 -16.76
CA ASP A 388 -9.59 9.02 -17.14
C ASP A 388 -9.12 8.19 -15.92
N PHE A 389 -9.90 8.09 -14.84
CA PHE A 389 -9.59 7.24 -13.68
C PHE A 389 -9.38 5.79 -14.09
N GLU A 390 -10.15 5.29 -15.06
CA GLU A 390 -9.95 3.94 -15.62
C GLU A 390 -8.56 3.79 -16.22
N VAL A 391 -7.99 4.85 -16.81
CA VAL A 391 -6.62 4.83 -17.35
C VAL A 391 -5.59 4.78 -16.22
N HIS A 392 -5.81 5.55 -15.14
CA HIS A 392 -4.93 5.61 -13.98
C HIS A 392 -5.00 4.38 -13.08
N LEU A 393 -6.11 3.63 -13.11
CA LEU A 393 -6.29 2.37 -12.41
C LEU A 393 -6.18 1.15 -13.34
N ASN A 394 -5.81 1.39 -14.61
CA ASN A 394 -5.70 0.32 -15.59
C ASN A 394 -4.63 -0.68 -15.14
N PRO A 395 -4.99 -1.97 -14.95
CA PRO A 395 -4.05 -2.99 -14.54
C PRO A 395 -2.83 -3.12 -15.43
N TRP A 396 -2.98 -2.89 -16.74
CA TRP A 396 -1.90 -3.02 -17.70
C TRP A 396 -0.89 -1.86 -17.62
N ASN A 397 -1.32 -0.72 -17.07
CA ASN A 397 -0.45 0.42 -16.78
C ASN A 397 0.19 0.31 -15.39
N LEU A 398 -0.56 -0.21 -14.41
CA LEU A 398 -0.12 -0.28 -13.02
C LEU A 398 0.70 -1.54 -12.70
N CYS A 399 0.44 -2.66 -13.37
CA CYS A 399 1.03 -3.94 -13.06
C CYS A 399 2.03 -4.37 -14.13
N ILE A 400 3.17 -4.87 -13.67
CA ILE A 400 4.22 -5.38 -14.54
C ILE A 400 3.99 -6.89 -14.74
N SER A 401 4.08 -7.34 -15.98
CA SER A 401 4.07 -8.77 -16.31
C SER A 401 5.19 -9.51 -15.58
N PRO A 402 5.00 -10.78 -15.18
CA PRO A 402 5.97 -11.56 -14.39
C PRO A 402 7.41 -11.60 -14.93
N GLY A 403 7.60 -11.42 -16.24
CA GLY A 403 8.91 -11.43 -16.91
C GLY A 403 9.68 -10.11 -16.92
N ARG A 404 9.21 -9.06 -16.21
CA ARG A 404 9.92 -7.76 -16.12
C ARG A 404 10.32 -7.35 -14.70
N TRP A 405 9.94 -8.11 -13.66
CA TRP A 405 10.31 -7.81 -12.26
C TRP A 405 10.27 -9.06 -11.38
N PRO A 406 11.37 -9.52 -10.74
CA PRO A 406 12.76 -9.12 -10.87
C PRO A 406 13.42 -10.09 -11.87
N SER A 407 13.12 -9.92 -13.14
CA SER A 407 13.72 -10.75 -14.20
C SER A 407 15.06 -10.18 -14.65
N ASP A 408 15.26 -8.87 -14.49
CA ASP A 408 16.51 -8.20 -14.79
C ASP A 408 17.35 -8.08 -13.51
N PHE A 409 17.87 -9.21 -13.04
CA PHE A 409 19.05 -9.22 -12.16
C PHE A 409 20.34 -8.86 -12.93
N ALA A 410 20.25 -8.18 -14.09
CA ALA A 410 21.38 -7.86 -14.94
C ALA A 410 21.23 -6.50 -15.64
N SER A 411 22.29 -5.70 -15.47
CA SER A 411 22.67 -4.51 -16.23
C SER A 411 21.86 -3.22 -16.05
N ASN A 412 22.55 -2.21 -15.53
CA ASN A 412 22.26 -0.77 -15.63
C ASN A 412 21.28 -0.16 -14.63
N ARG A 413 21.65 -0.15 -13.33
CA ARG A 413 21.69 1.09 -12.52
C ARG A 413 22.75 0.97 -11.42
N ILE A 414 23.93 1.51 -11.67
CA ILE A 414 24.86 1.89 -10.62
C ILE A 414 24.67 3.39 -10.38
N SER A 415 24.21 3.75 -9.19
CA SER A 415 24.73 4.90 -8.48
C SER A 415 24.84 4.50 -7.02
N PHE A 416 25.93 3.79 -6.70
CA PHE A 416 26.32 3.55 -5.32
C PHE A 416 26.61 4.92 -4.69
N THR A 417 25.93 5.27 -3.61
CA THR A 417 26.45 6.29 -2.71
C THR A 417 27.72 5.73 -2.05
N PRO A 418 28.81 6.52 -1.89
CA PRO A 418 30.13 5.99 -1.57
C PRO A 418 30.27 5.37 -0.17
N PHE A 419 29.21 5.41 0.66
CA PHE A 419 29.29 5.02 2.05
C PHE A 419 29.17 3.50 2.30
N LEU A 420 28.55 2.73 1.39
CA LEU A 420 28.32 1.29 1.64
C LEU A 420 29.52 0.40 1.29
N LEU A 421 30.40 0.82 0.37
CA LEU A 421 31.55 0.02 -0.06
C LEU A 421 32.70 0.04 0.96
N VAL A 422 32.88 1.16 1.68
CA VAL A 422 34.00 1.33 2.63
C VAL A 422 33.86 0.40 3.84
N LEU A 423 32.64 0.13 4.30
CA LEU A 423 32.41 -0.77 5.45
C LEU A 423 32.58 -2.25 5.12
N ILE A 424 32.37 -2.66 3.86
CA ILE A 424 32.52 -4.07 3.45
C ILE A 424 34.01 -4.41 3.26
N LEU A 425 34.79 -3.50 2.66
CA LEU A 425 36.22 -3.72 2.40
C LEU A 425 37.10 -3.64 3.65
N LEU A 426 36.72 -2.86 4.68
CA LEU A 426 37.53 -2.74 5.90
C LEU A 426 37.47 -3.98 6.82
N SER A 427 36.51 -4.89 6.62
CA SER A 427 36.42 -6.14 7.39
C SER A 427 37.23 -7.31 6.81
N SER A 428 37.86 -7.13 5.64
CA SER A 428 38.65 -8.17 4.96
C SER A 428 40.16 -7.94 4.98
N CYS A 429 40.64 -6.87 5.63
CA CYS A 429 42.08 -6.53 5.72
C CYS A 429 42.69 -6.66 7.13
N TYR A 430 42.14 -7.50 8.01
CA TYR A 430 42.81 -7.89 9.26
C TYR A 430 42.95 -9.39 9.34
N SER A 431 43.95 -9.93 8.64
CA SER A 431 44.65 -11.18 8.99
C SER A 431 45.95 -11.23 8.20
N PHE A 432 47.04 -11.59 8.88
CA PHE A 432 48.44 -11.74 8.43
C PHE A 432 49.34 -10.50 8.44
N VAL A 433 49.86 -10.19 9.63
CA VAL A 433 51.32 -10.01 9.79
C VAL A 433 51.76 -10.88 10.96
N VAL A 434 52.29 -12.06 10.64
CA VAL A 434 53.13 -12.85 11.55
C VAL A 434 54.54 -12.28 11.38
N SER A 435 55.09 -11.66 12.42
CA SER A 435 56.52 -11.32 12.47
C SER A 435 57.31 -12.49 13.04
N PRO A 436 58.33 -13.01 12.33
CA PRO A 436 59.44 -13.70 12.96
C PRO A 436 60.61 -12.72 13.09
N LEU A 437 61.22 -12.61 14.27
CA LEU A 437 62.68 -12.69 14.47
C LEU A 437 63.08 -12.37 15.91
N ASN A 438 63.97 -13.23 16.40
CA ASN A 438 64.64 -13.25 17.69
C ASN A 438 65.60 -12.07 17.88
N LEU A 439 65.73 -11.61 19.13
CA LEU A 439 66.97 -11.62 19.92
C LEU A 439 66.65 -11.42 21.40
#